data_AF-A0A350J6K8-F1
#
_entry.id   AF-A0A350J6K8-F1
#
_cell.length_a   1.000
_cell.length_b   1.000
_cell.length_c   1.000
_cell.angle_alpha   90.00
_cell.angle_beta   90.00
_cell.angle_gamma   90.00
#
_symmetry.space_group_name_H-M   'P 1'
#
loop_
_entity.id
_entity.type
_entity.pdbx_description
1 polymer ?
#
loop_
_entity_poly.entity_id
_entity_poly.type
_entity_poly.pdbx_seq_one_letter_code
_entity_poly.pdbx_strand_id
1 'polypeptide(L)'
;MNRQDYLDEIKEKLLGLSEEDIDKALDFYMEAIDDRIEDGLSEEQAIKAVGSSDEVAEQILMDTPLPKLVSATVKPKRKLKAWEIILIIMAAPIWIPFVIVLLALAISVFAILFALIISLIAILISLIFGGVALLIGAFFTIFGGGAGSTLLQVAAGFIGLGLGILLFIPVKAGVLWLIELCGRFFKWIKKQFVKRNRK
;
A
#
# COMPACT_ATOMS: atom_id res chain seq x y z
N MET A 1 7.65 -31.86 43.04
CA MET A 1 8.59 -31.06 42.23
C MET A 1 9.58 -30.42 43.17
N ASN A 2 10.85 -30.34 42.77
CA ASN A 2 11.86 -29.61 43.53
C ASN A 2 11.73 -28.09 43.23
N ARG A 3 12.15 -27.21 44.13
CA ARG A 3 12.10 -25.75 43.94
C ARG A 3 12.78 -25.29 42.65
N GLN A 4 13.91 -25.89 42.32
CA GLN A 4 14.66 -25.56 41.09
C GLN A 4 13.86 -25.90 39.83
N ASP A 5 13.22 -27.08 39.79
CA ASP A 5 12.38 -27.48 38.67
C ASP A 5 11.18 -26.53 38.48
N TYR A 6 10.62 -26.02 39.59
CA TYR A 6 9.50 -25.07 39.57
C TYR A 6 9.89 -23.70 39.02
N LEU A 7 11.04 -23.17 39.42
CA LEU A 7 11.56 -21.88 38.94
C LEU A 7 11.99 -21.96 37.47
N ASP A 8 12.58 -23.08 37.04
CA ASP A 8 12.96 -23.30 35.65
C ASP A 8 11.72 -23.36 34.73
N GLU A 9 10.62 -23.96 35.20
CA GLU A 9 9.37 -24.01 34.45
C GLU A 9 8.70 -22.62 34.32
N ILE A 10 8.74 -21.80 35.38
CA ILE A 10 8.29 -20.40 35.31
C ILE A 10 9.14 -19.61 34.33
N LYS A 11 10.47 -19.78 34.36
CA LYS A 11 11.40 -19.11 33.45
C LYS A 11 11.12 -19.45 31.98
N GLU A 12 10.83 -20.70 31.68
CA GLU A 12 10.48 -21.15 30.32
C GLU A 12 9.16 -20.49 29.84
N LYS A 13 8.16 -20.40 30.72
CA LYS A 13 6.87 -19.76 30.43
C LYS A 13 6.98 -18.24 30.27
N LEU A 14 7.99 -17.61 30.86
CA LEU A 14 8.22 -16.16 30.83
C LEU A 14 9.22 -15.67 29.76
N LEU A 15 9.66 -16.53 28.83
CA LEU A 15 10.62 -16.18 27.74
C LEU A 15 10.19 -15.02 26.81
N GLY A 16 8.98 -14.47 26.97
CA GLY A 16 8.50 -13.26 26.29
C GLY A 16 8.86 -11.93 26.97
N LEU A 17 9.40 -11.96 28.18
CA LEU A 17 9.76 -10.78 28.98
C LEU A 17 11.25 -10.43 28.88
N SER A 18 11.63 -9.27 29.43
CA SER A 18 13.04 -8.89 29.52
C SER A 18 13.75 -9.76 30.58
N GLU A 19 15.04 -10.07 30.38
CA GLU A 19 15.80 -10.89 31.35
C GLU A 19 15.77 -10.28 32.76
N GLU A 20 15.83 -8.95 32.87
CA GLU A 20 15.74 -8.24 34.15
C GLU A 20 14.37 -8.39 34.85
N ASP A 21 13.27 -8.46 34.09
CA ASP A 21 11.93 -8.65 34.65
C ASP A 21 11.70 -10.12 35.04
N ILE A 22 12.27 -11.07 34.28
CA ILE A 22 12.22 -12.51 34.60
C ILE A 22 12.97 -12.77 35.91
N ASP A 23 14.18 -12.25 36.06
CA ASP A 23 14.99 -12.47 37.26
C ASP A 23 14.32 -11.90 38.51
N LYS A 24 13.74 -10.70 38.42
CA LYS A 24 12.97 -10.09 39.53
C LYS A 24 11.74 -10.90 39.93
N ALA A 25 11.03 -11.46 38.96
CA ALA A 25 9.87 -12.29 39.23
C ALA A 25 10.29 -13.59 39.93
N LEU A 26 11.36 -14.24 39.44
CA LEU A 26 11.90 -15.44 40.07
C LEU A 26 12.37 -15.17 41.51
N ASP A 27 13.07 -14.05 41.75
CA ASP A 27 13.52 -13.66 43.10
C ASP A 27 12.34 -13.46 44.07
N PHE A 28 11.28 -12.79 43.63
CA PHE A 28 10.08 -12.57 44.46
C PHE A 28 9.39 -13.87 44.88
N TYR A 29 9.20 -14.79 43.92
CA TYR A 29 8.58 -16.08 44.22
C TYR A 29 9.52 -17.01 44.98
N MET A 30 10.82 -16.85 44.81
CA MET A 30 11.83 -17.55 45.58
C MET A 30 11.78 -17.16 47.06
N GLU A 31 11.71 -15.86 47.36
CA GLU A 31 11.53 -15.34 48.73
C GLU A 31 10.19 -15.82 49.34
N ALA A 32 9.11 -15.79 48.56
CA ALA A 32 7.80 -16.26 49.01
C ALA A 32 7.77 -17.78 49.34
N ILE A 33 8.56 -18.60 48.65
CA ILE A 33 8.71 -20.02 48.95
C ILE A 33 9.57 -20.20 50.21
N ASP A 34 10.66 -19.44 50.33
CA ASP A 34 11.57 -19.50 51.49
C ASP A 34 10.86 -19.14 52.80
N ASP A 35 10.05 -18.07 52.82
CA ASP A 35 9.25 -17.67 53.99
C ASP A 35 8.36 -18.83 54.50
N ARG A 36 7.75 -19.58 53.57
CA ARG A 36 6.85 -20.69 53.90
C ARG A 36 7.60 -21.92 54.39
N ILE A 37 8.82 -22.14 53.91
CA ILE A 37 9.70 -23.20 54.42
C ILE A 37 10.17 -22.84 55.84
N GLU A 38 10.50 -21.58 56.10
CA GLU A 38 10.83 -21.08 57.45
C GLU A 38 9.65 -21.21 58.43
N ASP A 39 8.41 -21.03 57.96
CA ASP A 39 7.17 -21.28 58.71
C ASP A 39 6.90 -22.79 58.99
N GLY A 40 7.79 -23.68 58.54
CA GLY A 40 7.76 -25.10 58.86
C GLY A 40 6.99 -25.97 57.86
N LEU A 41 6.65 -25.46 56.68
CA LEU A 41 6.09 -26.27 55.59
C LEU A 41 7.19 -27.07 54.88
N SER A 42 6.86 -28.26 54.37
CA SER A 42 7.75 -28.93 53.44
C SER A 42 7.79 -28.19 52.11
N GLU A 43 8.89 -28.33 51.38
CA GLU A 43 9.11 -27.67 50.09
C GLU A 43 7.95 -27.87 49.09
N GLU A 44 7.40 -29.09 49.04
CA GLU A 44 6.24 -29.40 48.19
C GLU A 44 4.95 -28.69 48.63
N GLN A 45 4.79 -28.47 49.94
CA GLN A 45 3.65 -27.74 50.50
C GLN A 45 3.80 -26.22 50.28
N ALA A 46 5.02 -25.70 50.39
CA ALA A 46 5.33 -24.30 50.12
C ALA A 46 5.06 -23.94 48.65
N ILE A 47 5.50 -24.77 47.70
CA ILE A 47 5.23 -24.59 46.26
C ILE A 47 3.72 -24.60 45.99
N LYS A 48 2.99 -25.56 46.59
CA LYS A 48 1.53 -25.65 46.42
C LYS A 48 0.77 -24.45 47.04
N ALA A 49 1.30 -23.86 48.10
CA ALA A 49 0.71 -22.70 48.77
C ALA A 49 0.95 -21.38 48.01
N VAL A 50 1.99 -21.32 47.18
CA VAL A 50 2.30 -20.17 46.32
C VAL A 50 1.50 -20.21 45.02
N GLY A 51 1.27 -21.40 44.46
CA GLY A 51 0.48 -21.60 43.25
C GLY A 51 1.22 -22.49 42.24
N SER A 52 0.50 -23.02 41.25
CA SER A 52 1.15 -23.79 40.18
C SER A 52 2.03 -22.90 39.29
N SER A 53 3.02 -23.48 38.61
CA SER A 53 3.93 -22.74 37.73
C SER A 53 3.19 -22.08 36.56
N ASP A 54 2.06 -22.65 36.13
CA ASP A 54 1.15 -22.08 35.13
C ASP A 54 0.42 -20.84 35.65
N GLU A 55 -0.20 -20.94 36.83
CA GLU A 55 -0.97 -19.83 37.43
C GLU A 55 -0.06 -18.63 37.72
N VAL A 56 1.15 -18.88 38.22
CA VAL A 56 2.13 -17.83 38.50
C VAL A 56 2.61 -17.15 37.21
N ALA A 57 2.93 -17.93 36.17
CA ALA A 57 3.35 -17.36 34.89
C ALA A 57 2.23 -16.53 34.23
N GLU A 58 0.99 -17.00 34.30
CA GLU A 58 -0.18 -16.27 33.77
C GLU A 58 -0.40 -14.95 34.54
N GLN A 59 -0.29 -14.97 35.86
CA GLN A 59 -0.44 -13.78 36.69
C GLN A 59 0.63 -12.73 36.39
N ILE A 60 1.90 -13.13 36.25
CA ILE A 60 3.01 -12.23 35.89
C ILE A 60 2.77 -11.59 34.52
N LEU A 61 2.28 -12.37 33.54
CA LEU A 61 1.96 -11.86 32.21
C LEU A 61 0.77 -10.90 32.21
N MET A 62 -0.25 -11.15 33.04
CA MET A 62 -1.40 -10.27 33.22
C MET A 62 -1.04 -8.95 33.89
N ASP A 63 -0.17 -8.99 34.90
CA ASP A 63 0.28 -7.81 35.65
C ASP A 63 1.31 -6.98 34.87
N THR A 64 1.90 -7.55 33.81
CA THR A 64 2.84 -6.83 32.95
C THR A 64 2.12 -5.89 31.97
N PRO A 65 2.44 -4.58 31.97
CA PRO A 65 1.89 -3.65 30.99
C PRO A 65 2.24 -4.02 29.54
N LEU A 66 1.24 -4.03 28.64
CA LEU A 66 1.40 -4.30 27.20
C LEU A 66 2.61 -3.62 26.52
N PRO A 67 2.97 -2.35 26.84
CA PRO A 67 4.16 -1.72 26.25
C PRO A 67 5.46 -2.44 26.57
N LYS A 68 5.59 -3.04 27.76
CA LYS A 68 6.78 -3.79 28.17
C LYS A 68 6.91 -5.10 27.40
N LEU A 69 5.79 -5.83 27.22
CA LEU A 69 5.73 -7.07 26.44
C LEU A 69 6.14 -6.88 24.97
N VAL A 70 5.72 -5.76 24.37
CA VAL A 70 6.09 -5.40 22.98
C VAL A 70 7.57 -4.99 22.89
N SER A 71 8.09 -4.28 23.89
CA SER A 71 9.50 -3.86 23.89
C SER A 71 10.49 -5.02 24.08
N ALA A 72 10.12 -6.04 24.86
CA ALA A 72 10.96 -7.21 25.12
C ALA A 72 11.06 -8.15 23.90
N THR A 73 9.99 -8.29 23.13
CA THR A 73 9.96 -9.10 21.90
C THR A 73 10.63 -8.42 20.71
N VAL A 74 10.79 -7.09 20.75
CA VAL A 74 11.48 -6.31 19.70
C VAL A 74 12.93 -6.06 20.13
N LYS A 75 13.72 -7.11 20.34
CA LYS A 75 15.19 -6.99 20.36
C LYS A 75 15.66 -6.64 18.93
N PRO A 76 16.24 -5.47 18.66
CA PRO A 76 16.79 -5.17 17.33
C PRO A 76 17.95 -6.14 17.05
N LYS A 77 17.78 -7.01 16.04
CA LYS A 77 18.72 -8.07 15.63
C LYS A 77 20.13 -7.58 15.21
N ARG A 78 20.39 -6.27 15.19
CA ARG A 78 21.68 -5.70 14.80
C ARG A 78 21.90 -4.32 15.43
N LYS A 79 23.09 -4.09 15.99
CA LYS A 79 23.59 -2.74 16.26
C LYS A 79 23.91 -2.08 14.91
N LEU A 80 23.00 -1.25 14.41
CA LEU A 80 23.25 -0.43 13.23
C LEU A 80 24.42 0.50 13.52
N LYS A 81 25.37 0.59 12.59
CA LYS A 81 26.53 1.49 12.78
C LYS A 81 26.04 2.95 12.73
N ALA A 82 26.68 3.85 13.49
CA ALA A 82 26.31 5.27 13.53
C ALA A 82 26.22 5.92 12.12
N TRP A 83 27.08 5.48 11.20
CA TRP A 83 27.03 5.91 9.79
C TRP A 83 25.75 5.44 9.07
N GLU A 84 25.28 4.21 9.28
CA GLU A 84 24.02 3.72 8.69
C GLU A 84 22.82 4.48 9.25
N ILE A 85 22.84 4.85 10.53
CA ILE A 85 21.78 5.63 11.16
C ILE A 85 21.73 7.04 10.55
N ILE A 86 22.88 7.71 10.37
CA ILE A 86 22.95 9.02 9.71
C ILE A 86 22.45 8.93 8.26
N LEU A 87 22.83 7.87 7.54
CA LEU A 87 22.41 7.65 6.16
C LEU A 87 20.92 7.38 6.05
N ILE A 88 20.34 6.63 7.00
CA ILE A 88 18.89 6.41 7.09
C ILE A 88 18.17 7.72 7.45
N ILE A 89 18.67 8.52 8.38
CA ILE A 89 18.06 9.79 8.77
C ILE A 89 18.09 10.80 7.61
N MET A 90 19.17 10.83 6.84
CA MET A 90 19.30 11.75 5.71
C MET A 90 18.57 11.25 4.46
N ALA A 91 18.48 9.93 4.26
CA ALA A 91 17.75 9.34 3.15
C ALA A 91 16.24 9.26 3.40
N ALA A 92 15.79 9.04 4.64
CA ALA A 92 14.37 8.97 5.01
C ALA A 92 13.52 10.14 4.48
N PRO A 93 13.94 11.41 4.59
CA PRO A 93 13.19 12.54 4.02
C PRO A 93 13.28 12.62 2.49
N ILE A 94 14.20 11.90 1.83
CA ILE A 94 14.40 11.90 0.37
C ILE A 94 13.54 10.81 -0.31
N TRP A 95 13.29 9.68 0.36
CA TRP A 95 12.47 8.60 -0.21
C TRP A 95 11.01 9.02 -0.43
N ILE A 96 10.43 9.78 0.51
CA ILE A 96 9.04 10.26 0.41
C ILE A 96 8.82 11.13 -0.85
N PRO A 97 9.56 12.23 -1.08
CA PRO A 97 9.38 13.04 -2.28
C PRO A 97 9.69 12.25 -3.55
N PHE A 98 10.65 11.31 -3.52
CA PHE A 98 10.95 10.48 -4.68
C PHE A 98 9.76 9.59 -5.08
N VAL A 99 9.09 8.96 -4.11
CA VAL A 99 7.88 8.18 -4.36
C VAL A 99 6.74 9.06 -4.87
N ILE A 100 6.59 10.26 -4.31
CA ILE A 100 5.57 11.22 -4.78
C ILE A 100 5.84 11.62 -6.24
N VAL A 101 7.08 11.93 -6.60
CA VAL A 101 7.46 12.27 -7.98
C VAL A 101 7.19 11.09 -8.91
N LEU A 102 7.58 9.87 -8.52
CA LEU A 102 7.32 8.67 -9.32
C LEU A 102 5.81 8.46 -9.55
N LEU A 103 5.00 8.65 -8.52
CA LEU A 103 3.55 8.54 -8.60
C LEU A 103 2.95 9.64 -9.48
N ALA A 104 3.39 10.89 -9.31
CA ALA A 104 2.94 12.02 -10.12
C ALA A 104 3.30 11.82 -11.60
N LEU A 105 4.49 11.29 -11.89
CA LEU A 105 4.92 10.99 -13.25
C LEU A 105 4.08 9.87 -13.87
N ALA A 106 3.78 8.82 -13.12
CA ALA A 106 2.87 7.77 -13.57
C ALA A 106 1.48 8.34 -13.90
N ILE A 107 0.90 9.16 -13.02
CA ILE A 107 -0.40 9.81 -13.25
C ILE A 107 -0.34 10.73 -14.47
N SER A 108 0.74 11.49 -14.63
CA SER A 108 0.93 12.39 -15.79
C SER A 108 0.92 11.62 -17.11
N VAL A 109 1.62 10.47 -17.19
CA VAL A 109 1.59 9.62 -18.39
C VAL A 109 0.17 9.15 -18.71
N PHE A 110 -0.59 8.71 -17.71
CA PHE A 110 -2.00 8.34 -17.91
C PHE A 110 -2.85 9.52 -18.37
N ALA A 111 -2.66 10.71 -17.77
CA ALA A 111 -3.38 11.91 -18.15
C ALA A 111 -3.09 12.31 -19.60
N ILE A 112 -1.83 12.24 -20.04
CA ILE A 112 -1.43 12.53 -21.43
C ILE A 112 -2.08 11.54 -22.40
N LEU A 113 -2.09 10.25 -22.09
CA LEU A 113 -2.74 9.24 -22.93
C LEU A 113 -4.25 9.50 -23.07
N PHE A 114 -4.92 9.82 -21.97
CA PHE A 114 -6.34 10.19 -21.99
C PHE A 114 -6.59 11.48 -22.78
N ALA A 115 -5.80 12.52 -22.55
CA ALA A 115 -5.91 13.79 -23.26
C ALA A 115 -5.71 13.61 -24.77
N LEU A 116 -4.75 12.77 -25.18
CA LEU A 116 -4.49 12.47 -26.59
C LEU A 116 -5.71 11.81 -27.25
N ILE A 117 -6.33 10.85 -26.58
CA ILE A 117 -7.55 10.19 -27.09
C ILE A 117 -8.74 11.16 -27.16
N ILE A 118 -8.94 11.98 -26.12
CA ILE A 118 -10.00 13.00 -26.13
C ILE A 118 -9.77 13.99 -27.26
N SER A 119 -8.52 14.42 -27.48
CA SER A 119 -8.17 15.34 -28.57
C SER A 119 -8.47 14.75 -29.94
N LEU A 120 -8.16 13.46 -30.15
CA LEU A 120 -8.48 12.75 -31.38
C LEU A 120 -9.98 12.63 -31.62
N ILE A 121 -10.76 12.34 -30.58
CA ILE A 121 -12.23 12.33 -30.66
C ILE A 121 -12.76 13.72 -30.99
N ALA A 122 -12.22 14.77 -30.37
CA ALA A 122 -12.62 16.15 -30.65
C ALA A 122 -12.32 16.55 -32.10
N ILE A 123 -11.17 16.14 -32.64
CA ILE A 123 -10.83 16.35 -34.05
C ILE A 123 -11.85 15.66 -34.96
N LEU A 124 -12.21 14.40 -34.68
CA LEU A 124 -13.24 13.68 -35.46
C LEU A 124 -14.58 14.42 -35.47
N ILE A 125 -15.04 14.83 -34.29
CA ILE A 125 -16.30 15.57 -34.14
C ILE A 125 -16.19 16.88 -34.93
N SER A 126 -15.13 17.66 -34.71
CA SER A 126 -14.93 18.94 -35.41
C SER A 126 -14.89 18.78 -36.92
N LEU A 127 -14.36 17.67 -37.43
CA LEU A 127 -14.23 17.45 -38.86
C LEU A 127 -15.55 17.01 -39.50
N ILE A 128 -16.36 16.23 -38.79
CA ILE A 128 -17.72 15.86 -39.22
C ILE A 128 -18.62 17.09 -39.19
N PHE A 129 -18.72 17.78 -38.05
CA PHE A 129 -19.57 18.96 -37.91
C PHE A 129 -19.10 20.12 -38.78
N GLY A 130 -17.78 20.34 -38.87
CA GLY A 130 -17.19 21.33 -39.77
C GLY A 130 -17.46 21.00 -41.23
N GLY A 131 -17.32 19.73 -41.63
CA GLY A 131 -17.65 19.28 -42.98
C GLY A 131 -19.12 19.52 -43.34
N VAL A 132 -20.04 19.15 -42.46
CA VAL A 132 -21.48 19.41 -42.65
C VAL A 132 -21.78 20.91 -42.69
N ALA A 133 -21.21 21.70 -41.79
CA ALA A 133 -21.40 23.15 -41.76
C ALA A 133 -20.91 23.83 -43.04
N LEU A 134 -19.78 23.39 -43.61
CA LEU A 134 -19.27 23.88 -44.89
C LEU A 134 -20.20 23.51 -46.05
N LEU A 135 -20.81 22.33 -46.06
CA LEU A 135 -21.79 21.94 -47.08
C LEU A 135 -23.08 22.78 -46.99
N ILE A 136 -23.54 23.07 -45.78
CA ILE A 136 -24.69 23.95 -45.56
C ILE A 136 -24.35 25.39 -46.00
N GLY A 137 -23.16 25.90 -45.63
CA GLY A 137 -22.68 27.22 -46.04
C GLY A 137 -22.51 27.33 -47.56
N ALA A 138 -22.08 26.26 -48.22
CA ALA A 138 -22.01 26.18 -49.67
C ALA A 138 -23.39 26.38 -50.32
N PHE A 139 -24.46 25.84 -49.74
CA PHE A 139 -25.81 26.02 -50.26
C PHE A 139 -26.24 27.49 -50.26
N PHE A 140 -25.94 28.24 -49.20
CA PHE A 140 -26.27 29.66 -49.12
C PHE A 140 -25.41 30.53 -50.05
N THR A 141 -24.12 30.19 -50.21
CA THR A 141 -23.20 30.99 -51.03
C THR A 141 -23.43 30.85 -52.54
N ILE A 142 -24.17 29.83 -52.99
CA ILE A 142 -24.64 29.70 -54.38
C ILE A 142 -25.50 30.90 -54.79
N PHE A 143 -26.34 31.41 -53.89
CA PHE A 143 -27.21 32.55 -54.16
C PHE A 143 -26.48 33.90 -54.11
N GLY A 144 -25.26 33.94 -53.56
CA GLY A 144 -24.43 35.14 -53.42
C GLY A 144 -23.49 35.41 -54.60
N GLY A 145 -23.50 34.59 -55.66
CA GLY A 145 -22.71 34.81 -56.88
C GLY A 145 -21.22 34.40 -56.79
N GLY A 146 -20.77 33.84 -55.67
CA GLY A 146 -19.39 33.41 -55.47
C GLY A 146 -19.13 31.97 -55.92
N ALA A 147 -19.07 31.71 -57.23
CA ALA A 147 -18.86 30.36 -57.78
C ALA A 147 -17.54 29.70 -57.34
N GLY A 148 -16.48 30.49 -57.12
CA GLY A 148 -15.20 29.98 -56.61
C GLY A 148 -15.26 29.56 -55.13
N SER A 149 -15.94 30.35 -54.30
CA SER A 149 -16.10 30.07 -52.87
C SER A 149 -17.00 28.86 -52.60
N THR A 150 -18.04 28.66 -53.41
CA THR A 150 -18.94 27.50 -53.28
C THR A 150 -18.22 26.19 -53.60
N LEU A 151 -17.46 26.14 -54.69
CA LEU A 151 -16.66 24.97 -55.07
C LEU A 151 -15.63 24.62 -54.00
N LEU A 152 -14.92 25.61 -53.45
CA LEU A 152 -13.95 25.38 -52.38
C LEU A 152 -14.62 24.86 -51.09
N GLN A 153 -15.77 25.40 -50.70
CA GLN A 153 -16.51 24.94 -49.52
C GLN A 153 -17.05 23.53 -49.69
N VAL A 154 -17.57 23.18 -50.86
CA VAL A 154 -18.03 21.81 -51.17
C VAL A 154 -16.86 20.83 -51.13
N ALA A 155 -15.75 21.15 -51.80
CA ALA A 155 -14.56 20.31 -51.80
C ALA A 155 -14.00 20.13 -50.38
N ALA A 156 -13.88 21.21 -49.60
CA ALA A 156 -13.42 21.16 -48.22
C ALA A 156 -14.38 20.37 -47.31
N GLY A 157 -15.69 20.48 -47.53
CA GLY A 157 -16.71 19.72 -46.82
C GLY A 157 -16.57 18.21 -47.05
N PHE A 158 -16.43 17.78 -48.31
CA PHE A 158 -16.22 16.37 -48.66
C PHE A 158 -14.87 15.84 -48.17
N ILE A 159 -13.80 16.64 -48.26
CA ILE A 159 -12.48 16.26 -47.72
C ILE A 159 -12.56 16.09 -46.20
N GLY A 160 -13.23 17.01 -45.49
CA GLY A 160 -13.46 16.90 -44.05
C GLY A 160 -14.21 15.63 -43.69
N LEU A 161 -15.35 15.36 -44.33
CA LEU A 161 -16.12 14.14 -44.09
C LEU A 161 -15.34 12.87 -44.41
N GLY A 162 -14.61 12.85 -45.53
CA GLY A 162 -13.77 11.72 -45.93
C GLY A 162 -12.63 11.44 -44.95
N LEU A 163 -11.92 12.48 -44.51
CA LEU A 163 -10.89 12.37 -43.48
C LEU A 163 -11.46 11.96 -42.13
N GLY A 164 -12.67 12.40 -41.78
CA GLY A 164 -13.35 12.02 -40.54
C GLY A 164 -13.62 10.52 -40.49
N ILE A 165 -14.10 9.94 -41.60
CA ILE A 165 -14.32 8.49 -41.71
C ILE A 165 -12.99 7.72 -41.67
N LEU A 166 -11.95 8.21 -42.35
CA LEU A 166 -10.63 7.58 -42.37
C LEU A 166 -10.00 7.55 -40.96
N LEU A 167 -10.06 8.66 -40.23
CA LEU A 167 -9.53 8.79 -38.87
C LEU A 167 -10.36 8.01 -37.83
N PHE A 168 -11.59 7.60 -38.14
CA PHE A 168 -12.40 6.79 -37.21
C PHE A 168 -11.73 5.45 -36.86
N ILE A 169 -11.00 4.85 -37.80
CA ILE A 169 -10.31 3.55 -37.62
C ILE A 169 -9.16 3.63 -36.60
N PRO A 170 -8.19 4.55 -36.69
CA PRO A 170 -7.15 4.66 -35.67
C PRO A 170 -7.72 5.11 -34.32
N VAL A 171 -8.75 5.96 -34.29
CA VAL A 171 -9.34 6.42 -33.02
C VAL A 171 -10.06 5.29 -32.28
N LYS A 172 -10.89 4.48 -32.95
CA LYS A 172 -11.54 3.33 -32.30
C LYS A 172 -10.51 2.34 -31.76
N ALA A 173 -9.42 2.11 -32.50
CA ALA A 173 -8.35 1.23 -32.08
C ALA A 173 -7.62 1.79 -30.85
N GLY A 174 -7.33 3.10 -30.83
CA GLY A 174 -6.73 3.78 -29.69
C GLY A 174 -7.59 3.70 -28.42
N VAL A 175 -8.91 3.89 -28.55
CA VAL A 175 -9.85 3.78 -27.42
C VAL A 175 -9.90 2.35 -26.86
N LEU A 176 -10.03 1.33 -27.71
CA LEU A 176 -10.04 -0.07 -27.27
C LEU A 176 -8.73 -0.47 -26.60
N TRP A 177 -7.60 -0.04 -27.17
CA TRP A 177 -6.28 -0.27 -26.59
C TRP A 177 -6.14 0.37 -25.21
N LEU A 178 -6.66 1.58 -25.01
CA LEU A 178 -6.68 2.25 -23.70
C LEU A 178 -7.53 1.48 -22.68
N ILE A 179 -8.72 1.01 -23.06
CA ILE A 179 -9.58 0.22 -22.18
C ILE A 179 -8.88 -1.07 -21.75
N GLU A 180 -8.21 -1.74 -22.70
CA GLU A 180 -7.44 -2.95 -22.40
C GLU A 180 -6.23 -2.65 -21.51
N LEU A 181 -5.55 -1.52 -21.71
CA LEU A 181 -4.45 -1.08 -20.86
C LEU A 181 -4.92 -0.82 -19.42
N CYS A 182 -6.05 -0.14 -19.24
CA CYS A 182 -6.69 0.07 -17.94
C CYS A 182 -7.08 -1.27 -17.28
N GLY A 183 -7.67 -2.19 -18.05
CA GLY A 183 -8.03 -3.52 -17.56
C GLY A 183 -6.81 -4.35 -17.12
N ARG A 184 -5.71 -4.30 -17.89
CA ARG A 184 -4.44 -4.94 -17.53
C ARG A 184 -3.83 -4.32 -16.27
N PHE A 185 -3.84 -3.00 -16.17
CA PHE A 185 -3.33 -2.27 -15.00
C PHE A 185 -4.11 -2.65 -13.73
N PHE A 186 -5.44 -2.69 -13.80
CA PHE A 186 -6.28 -3.08 -12.67
C PHE A 186 -6.06 -4.54 -12.24
N LYS A 187 -5.95 -5.46 -13.20
CA LYS A 187 -5.59 -6.87 -12.92
C LYS A 187 -4.21 -6.99 -12.28
N TRP A 188 -3.24 -6.19 -12.72
CA TRP A 188 -1.89 -6.17 -12.14
C TRP A 188 -1.91 -5.67 -10.68
N ILE A 189 -2.62 -4.58 -10.39
CA ILE A 189 -2.83 -4.09 -9.02
C ILE A 189 -3.48 -5.18 -8.14
N LYS A 190 -4.58 -5.78 -8.61
CA LYS A 190 -5.27 -6.85 -7.88
C LYS A 190 -4.34 -8.03 -7.59
N LYS A 191 -3.50 -8.40 -8.56
CA LYS A 191 -2.48 -9.48 -8.39
C LYS A 191 -1.44 -9.12 -7.33
N GLN A 192 -0.99 -7.88 -7.26
CA GLN A 192 -0.05 -7.43 -6.21
C GLN A 192 -0.70 -7.47 -4.81
N PHE A 193 -1.97 -7.07 -4.70
CA PHE A 193 -2.70 -7.09 -3.43
C PHE A 193 -2.97 -8.52 -2.95
N VAL A 194 -3.42 -9.42 -3.83
CA VAL A 194 -3.70 -10.83 -3.47
C VAL A 194 -2.42 -11.61 -3.13
N LYS A 195 -1.27 -11.27 -3.72
CA LYS A 195 0.02 -11.88 -3.35
C LYS A 195 0.49 -11.54 -1.93
N ARG A 196 0.00 -10.43 -1.36
CA ARG A 196 0.43 -9.93 -0.04
C ARG A 196 -0.30 -10.59 1.13
N ASN A 197 -1.47 -11.21 0.91
CA ASN A 197 -2.23 -11.95 1.93
C ASN A 197 -1.87 -13.46 2.05
N ARG A 198 -0.75 -13.89 1.47
CA ARG A 198 -0.26 -15.29 1.53
C ARG A 198 1.08 -15.44 2.25
N LYS A 199 1.45 -14.50 3.11
CA LYS A 199 2.58 -14.61 4.04
C LYS A 199 2.09 -14.24 5.42
#